data_AF-M2QHR3-F1
#
_entry.id   AF-M2QHR3-F1
#
_cell.length_a   1.000
_cell.length_b   1.000
_cell.length_c   1.000
_cell.angle_alpha   90.00
_cell.angle_beta   90.00
_cell.angle_gamma   90.00
#
_symmetry.space_group_name_H-M   'P 1'
#
loop_
_entity.id
_entity.type
_entity.pdbx_description
1 polymer ?
#
loop_
_entity_poly.entity_id
_entity_poly.type
_entity_poly.pdbx_seq_one_letter_code
_entity_poly.pdbx_strand_id
1 'polypeptide(L)'
;MTMNCPEPSLSRDRKRVSRSSEACITNAIVYVFISQLNTSATFRKTKRSKQTVKMYLPETINLNGTLYDQNTLASMSDSLIKEIVGEEPMDIKSMSDKQYNRSKEAQINNGLLYLLKTLGYSFDIKQTKKTKCTERLVKINSLTTPFGDIIERELLESVGTAFSKQIEEMFGREMTITVTNELLQANQASIPTLPFSFYKTEMYQQSVAQSIPIEGSIVGSYISDGNEIYFIPNEQMPFSFTM
;
A
#
# COMPACT_ATOMS: atom_id res chain seq x y z
N MET A 1 -30.27 -29.32 24.87
CA MET A 1 -29.11 -28.65 24.26
C MET A 1 -29.54 -27.26 23.81
N THR A 2 -29.31 -26.25 24.64
CA THR A 2 -29.57 -24.85 24.29
C THR A 2 -28.46 -24.35 23.38
N MET A 3 -28.79 -24.03 22.14
CA MET A 3 -27.88 -23.30 21.24
C MET A 3 -27.65 -21.92 21.85
N ASN A 4 -26.44 -21.68 22.37
CA ASN A 4 -26.01 -20.34 22.71
C ASN A 4 -25.88 -19.51 21.43
N CYS A 5 -26.91 -18.72 21.11
CA CYS A 5 -26.78 -17.63 20.15
C CYS A 5 -25.65 -16.71 20.60
N PRO A 6 -24.61 -16.47 19.78
CA PRO A 6 -23.51 -15.59 20.18
C PRO A 6 -24.05 -14.18 20.45
N GLU A 7 -23.63 -13.59 21.57
CA GLU A 7 -24.11 -12.28 21.99
C GLU A 7 -23.94 -11.21 20.89
N PRO A 8 -24.95 -10.35 20.67
CA PRO A 8 -24.92 -9.33 19.61
C PRO A 8 -23.79 -8.29 19.79
N SER A 9 -23.25 -8.12 20.99
CA SER A 9 -22.07 -7.31 21.31
C SER A 9 -20.81 -7.84 20.62
N LEU A 10 -20.51 -9.13 20.81
CA LEU A 10 -19.34 -9.82 20.23
C LEU A 10 -19.32 -9.76 18.71
N SER A 11 -20.49 -9.90 18.06
CA SER A 11 -20.61 -9.80 16.60
C SER A 11 -20.33 -8.38 16.07
N ARG A 12 -20.73 -7.35 16.81
CA ARG A 12 -20.48 -5.95 16.42
C ARG A 12 -19.01 -5.59 16.53
N ASP A 13 -18.34 -6.01 17.59
CA ASP A 13 -16.93 -5.71 17.79
C ASP A 13 -16.04 -6.45 16.81
N ARG A 14 -16.34 -7.73 16.51
CA ARG A 14 -15.66 -8.47 15.42
C ARG A 14 -15.78 -7.76 14.06
N LYS A 15 -16.94 -7.18 13.74
CA LYS A 15 -17.14 -6.40 12.50
C LYS A 15 -16.33 -5.11 12.48
N ARG A 16 -16.20 -4.44 13.63
CA ARG A 16 -15.37 -3.22 13.75
C ARG A 16 -13.90 -3.54 13.52
N VAL A 17 -13.39 -4.57 14.19
CA VAL A 17 -12.01 -5.04 14.04
C VAL A 17 -11.71 -5.43 12.60
N SER A 18 -12.61 -6.19 11.94
CA SER A 18 -12.46 -6.56 10.53
C SER A 18 -12.36 -5.34 9.61
N ARG A 19 -13.24 -4.34 9.79
CA ARG A 19 -13.23 -3.12 8.97
C ARG A 19 -11.99 -2.27 9.20
N SER A 20 -11.54 -2.16 10.44
CA SER A 20 -10.30 -1.44 10.75
C SER A 20 -9.10 -2.15 10.12
N SER A 21 -9.01 -3.48 10.23
CA SER A 21 -7.96 -4.28 9.59
C SER A 21 -7.93 -4.07 8.08
N GLU A 22 -9.10 -4.10 7.42
CA GLU A 22 -9.20 -3.83 5.98
C GLU A 22 -8.73 -2.41 5.61
N ALA A 23 -9.15 -1.41 6.38
CA ALA A 23 -8.70 -0.03 6.18
C ALA A 23 -7.19 0.12 6.39
N CYS A 24 -6.60 -0.51 7.41
CA CYS A 24 -5.17 -0.48 7.65
C CYS A 24 -4.40 -1.12 6.48
N ILE A 25 -4.82 -2.28 6.00
CA ILE A 25 -4.15 -2.94 4.88
C ILE A 25 -4.20 -2.06 3.61
N THR A 26 -5.34 -1.47 3.28
CA THR A 26 -5.44 -0.53 2.15
C THR A 26 -4.54 0.69 2.34
N ASN A 27 -4.48 1.25 3.55
CA ASN A 27 -3.60 2.37 3.87
C ASN A 27 -2.11 1.98 3.68
N ALA A 28 -1.73 0.76 4.03
CA ALA A 28 -0.37 0.25 3.81
C ALA A 28 -0.06 0.05 2.33
N ILE A 29 -1.01 -0.41 1.52
CA ILE A 29 -0.86 -0.51 0.06
C ILE A 29 -0.59 0.88 -0.54
N VAL A 30 -1.31 1.90 -0.10
CA VAL A 30 -1.07 3.28 -0.55
C VAL A 30 0.31 3.76 -0.09
N TYR A 31 0.72 3.43 1.13
CA TYR A 31 2.08 3.72 1.59
C TYR A 31 3.16 3.02 0.76
N VAL A 32 2.95 1.77 0.30
CA VAL A 32 3.87 1.06 -0.61
C VAL A 32 4.07 1.86 -1.90
N PHE A 33 2.99 2.36 -2.51
CA PHE A 33 3.10 3.22 -3.69
C PHE A 33 3.99 4.44 -3.42
N ILE A 34 3.80 5.11 -2.30
CA ILE A 34 4.54 6.35 -2.02
C ILE A 34 6.00 6.04 -1.67
N SER A 35 6.23 5.09 -0.77
CA SER A 35 7.55 4.83 -0.17
C SER A 35 8.47 3.96 -1.03
N GLN A 36 7.95 2.89 -1.64
CA GLN A 36 8.77 1.93 -2.40
C GLN A 36 8.81 2.25 -3.90
N LEU A 37 7.74 2.87 -4.42
CA LEU A 37 7.64 3.24 -5.84
C LEU A 37 7.85 4.73 -6.11
N ASN A 38 8.21 5.49 -5.07
CA ASN A 38 8.47 6.93 -5.10
C ASN A 38 7.37 7.75 -5.81
N THR A 39 6.11 7.40 -5.54
CA THR A 39 4.95 8.10 -6.14
C THR A 39 4.52 9.29 -5.31
N SER A 40 3.70 10.16 -5.92
CA SER A 40 2.90 11.12 -5.17
C SER A 40 1.41 10.75 -5.21
N ALA A 41 0.73 10.93 -4.09
CA ALA A 41 -0.70 10.64 -3.97
C ALA A 41 -1.45 11.83 -3.38
N THR A 42 -2.59 12.19 -3.97
CA THR A 42 -3.44 13.26 -3.46
C THR A 42 -4.61 12.70 -2.66
N PHE A 43 -4.91 13.28 -1.51
CA PHE A 43 -6.01 12.86 -0.64
C PHE A 43 -6.94 14.02 -0.34
N ARG A 44 -8.24 13.72 -0.27
CA ARG A 44 -9.26 14.67 0.17
C ARG A 44 -9.66 14.43 1.61
N LYS A 45 -9.78 15.51 2.39
CA LYS A 45 -10.25 15.47 3.77
C LYS A 45 -11.71 15.07 3.76
N THR A 46 -12.00 13.99 4.46
CA THR A 46 -13.36 13.49 4.67
C THR A 46 -13.58 13.23 6.15
N LYS A 47 -14.86 13.19 6.56
CA LYS A 47 -15.26 13.05 7.96
C LYS A 47 -14.57 11.86 8.63
N ARG A 48 -14.01 12.10 9.82
CA ARG A 48 -13.37 11.06 10.63
C ARG A 48 -14.37 9.96 11.01
N SER A 49 -13.94 8.70 10.92
CA SER A 49 -14.73 7.59 11.46
C SER A 49 -14.65 7.59 12.99
N LYS A 50 -15.78 7.39 13.67
CA LYS A 50 -15.83 7.36 15.14
C LYS A 50 -15.46 5.99 15.73
N GLN A 51 -15.55 4.92 14.94
CA GLN A 51 -15.54 3.54 15.46
C GLN A 51 -14.60 2.59 14.71
N THR A 52 -14.03 3.03 13.59
CA THR A 52 -13.12 2.23 12.77
C THR A 52 -11.96 3.10 12.31
N VAL A 53 -10.85 2.47 11.95
CA VAL A 53 -9.81 3.16 11.19
C VAL A 53 -10.41 3.64 9.86
N LYS A 54 -9.99 4.82 9.43
CA LYS A 54 -10.42 5.41 8.16
C LYS A 54 -9.56 4.83 7.03
N MET A 55 -10.22 4.40 5.97
CA MET A 55 -9.57 4.02 4.72
C MET A 55 -9.25 5.29 3.92
N TYR A 56 -7.98 5.50 3.62
CA TYR A 56 -7.49 6.62 2.83
C TYR A 56 -7.29 6.18 1.39
N LEU A 57 -8.36 6.32 0.61
CA LEU A 57 -8.28 6.13 -0.83
C LEU A 57 -7.75 7.41 -1.48
N PRO A 58 -6.73 7.33 -2.34
CA PRO A 58 -6.23 8.49 -3.05
C PRO A 58 -7.28 8.99 -4.07
N GLU A 59 -7.30 10.30 -4.28
CA GLU A 59 -7.99 10.92 -5.41
C GLU A 59 -7.21 10.67 -6.70
N THR A 60 -5.88 10.72 -6.60
CA THR A 60 -4.94 10.44 -7.68
C THR A 60 -3.65 9.81 -7.16
N ILE A 61 -3.00 8.99 -7.99
CA ILE A 61 -1.61 8.54 -7.83
C ILE A 61 -0.84 8.98 -9.08
N ASN A 62 0.29 9.66 -8.91
CA ASN A 62 1.23 9.93 -9.99
C ASN A 62 2.41 8.97 -9.89
N LEU A 63 2.48 8.04 -10.84
CA LEU A 63 3.52 7.03 -10.95
C LEU A 63 4.27 7.27 -12.27
N ASN A 64 5.55 7.64 -12.16
CA ASN A 64 6.44 7.88 -13.30
C ASN A 64 5.84 8.83 -14.36
N GLY A 65 5.16 9.90 -13.91
CA GLY A 65 4.51 10.89 -14.78
C GLY A 65 3.13 10.48 -15.30
N THR A 66 2.67 9.25 -15.03
CA THR A 66 1.32 8.79 -15.36
C THR A 66 0.39 9.02 -14.19
N LEU A 67 -0.70 9.76 -14.41
CA LEU A 67 -1.71 10.06 -13.41
C LEU A 67 -2.83 9.01 -13.44
N TYR A 68 -3.00 8.28 -12.35
CA TYR A 68 -4.08 7.34 -12.12
C TYR A 68 -5.13 7.98 -11.22
N ASP A 69 -6.26 8.37 -11.79
CA ASP A 69 -7.41 8.86 -11.03
C ASP A 69 -8.32 7.72 -10.54
N GLN A 70 -9.34 8.03 -9.73
CA GLN A 70 -10.27 7.02 -9.22
C GLN A 70 -11.03 6.27 -10.32
N ASN A 71 -11.26 6.87 -11.49
CA ASN A 71 -11.95 6.20 -12.59
C ASN A 71 -11.04 5.17 -13.25
N THR A 72 -9.77 5.53 -13.44
CA THR A 72 -8.72 4.65 -13.95
C THR A 72 -8.47 3.49 -12.99
N LEU A 73 -8.39 3.76 -11.69
CA LEU A 73 -8.28 2.70 -10.69
C LEU A 73 -9.52 1.80 -10.68
N ALA A 74 -10.72 2.37 -10.82
CA ALA A 74 -11.94 1.58 -10.90
C ALA A 74 -11.98 0.66 -12.12
N SER A 75 -11.51 1.09 -13.30
CA SER A 75 -11.43 0.20 -14.47
C SER A 75 -10.38 -0.91 -14.30
N MET A 76 -9.28 -0.65 -13.60
CA MET A 76 -8.29 -1.67 -13.22
C MET A 76 -8.87 -2.72 -12.26
N SER A 77 -9.86 -2.37 -11.44
CA SER A 77 -10.60 -3.34 -10.61
C SER A 77 -11.23 -4.45 -11.46
N ASP A 78 -11.78 -4.11 -12.63
CA ASP A 78 -12.45 -5.09 -13.47
C ASP A 78 -11.49 -6.20 -13.92
N SER A 79 -10.23 -5.81 -14.19
CA SER A 79 -9.16 -6.76 -14.55
C SER A 79 -8.80 -7.64 -13.37
N LEU A 80 -8.64 -7.08 -12.16
CA LEU A 80 -8.41 -7.87 -10.95
C LEU A 80 -9.50 -8.93 -10.71
N ILE A 81 -10.76 -8.51 -10.80
CA ILE A 81 -11.93 -9.34 -10.51
C ILE A 81 -12.04 -10.47 -11.54
N LYS A 82 -11.82 -10.19 -12.82
CA LYS A 82 -11.85 -11.20 -13.88
C LYS A 82 -10.66 -12.15 -13.84
N GLU A 83 -9.45 -11.61 -13.84
CA GLU A 83 -8.23 -12.38 -14.09
C GLU A 83 -7.71 -13.10 -12.84
N ILE A 84 -7.90 -12.51 -11.65
CA ILE A 84 -7.33 -13.05 -10.41
C ILE A 84 -8.40 -13.69 -9.54
N VAL A 85 -9.57 -13.06 -9.42
CA VAL A 85 -10.67 -13.60 -8.59
C VAL A 85 -11.51 -14.63 -9.36
N GLY A 86 -11.56 -14.55 -10.69
CA GLY A 86 -12.39 -15.42 -11.52
C GLY A 86 -13.88 -15.11 -11.40
N GLU A 87 -14.23 -13.85 -11.19
CA GLU A 87 -15.61 -13.37 -11.09
C GLU A 87 -15.91 -12.30 -12.15
N GLU A 88 -17.19 -12.03 -12.41
CA GLU A 88 -17.59 -10.89 -13.21
C GLU A 88 -17.69 -9.61 -12.36
N PRO A 89 -17.13 -8.47 -12.82
CA PRO A 89 -17.28 -7.18 -12.17
C PRO A 89 -18.74 -6.74 -12.10
N MET A 90 -19.08 -5.98 -11.07
CA MET A 90 -20.44 -5.54 -10.83
C MET A 90 -20.70 -4.17 -11.49
N ASP A 91 -21.81 -4.05 -12.22
CA ASP A 91 -22.29 -2.72 -12.64
C ASP A 91 -22.88 -1.97 -11.44
N ILE A 92 -22.25 -0.86 -11.07
CA ILE A 92 -22.62 -0.07 -9.89
C ILE A 92 -23.60 1.06 -10.19
N LYS A 93 -23.91 1.36 -11.46
CA LYS A 93 -24.67 2.57 -11.85
C LYS A 93 -26.10 2.60 -11.31
N SER A 94 -26.71 1.43 -11.12
CA SER A 94 -28.10 1.27 -10.65
C SER A 94 -28.20 1.01 -9.14
N MET A 95 -27.09 1.10 -8.40
CA MET A 95 -27.06 0.87 -6.97
C MET A 95 -27.62 2.04 -6.16
N SER A 96 -28.17 1.76 -4.98
CA SER A 96 -28.45 2.81 -3.99
C SER A 96 -27.15 3.52 -3.59
N ASP A 97 -27.21 4.79 -3.18
CA ASP A 97 -26.03 5.59 -2.79
C ASP A 97 -25.08 4.87 -1.81
N LYS A 98 -25.66 4.11 -0.87
CA LYS A 98 -24.88 3.35 0.12
C LYS A 98 -24.14 2.16 -0.50
N GLN A 99 -24.78 1.46 -1.43
CA GLN A 99 -24.16 0.36 -2.17
C GLN A 99 -23.14 0.91 -3.16
N TYR A 100 -23.49 1.95 -3.90
CA TYR A 100 -22.61 2.65 -4.83
C TYR A 100 -21.31 3.08 -4.16
N ASN A 101 -21.37 3.79 -3.03
CA ASN A 101 -20.17 4.25 -2.32
C ASN A 101 -19.29 3.08 -1.85
N ARG A 102 -19.88 1.99 -1.36
CA ARG A 102 -19.13 0.80 -0.95
C ARG A 102 -18.48 0.09 -2.13
N SER A 103 -19.21 -0.03 -3.24
CA SER A 103 -18.68 -0.65 -4.44
C SER A 103 -17.58 0.21 -5.05
N LYS A 104 -17.72 1.54 -5.03
CA LYS A 104 -16.68 2.47 -5.46
C LYS A 104 -15.41 2.37 -4.60
N GLU A 105 -15.55 2.31 -3.27
CA GLU A 105 -14.41 2.05 -2.38
C GLU A 105 -13.71 0.72 -2.72
N ALA A 106 -14.50 -0.34 -2.97
CA ALA A 106 -13.97 -1.63 -3.37
C ALA A 106 -13.25 -1.59 -4.71
N GLN A 107 -13.83 -0.94 -5.73
CA GLN A 107 -13.22 -0.78 -7.04
C GLN A 107 -11.89 -0.03 -6.96
N ILE A 108 -11.80 1.07 -6.21
CA ILE A 108 -10.54 1.80 -6.07
C ILE A 108 -9.48 0.93 -5.37
N ASN A 109 -9.83 0.26 -4.26
CA ASN A 109 -8.89 -0.60 -3.54
C ASN A 109 -8.40 -1.78 -4.42
N ASN A 110 -9.31 -2.40 -5.16
CA ASN A 110 -8.98 -3.47 -6.09
C ASN A 110 -8.10 -2.96 -7.24
N GLY A 111 -8.36 -1.76 -7.74
CA GLY A 111 -7.52 -1.09 -8.73
C GLY A 111 -6.09 -0.87 -8.26
N LEU A 112 -5.91 -0.45 -7.00
CA LEU A 112 -4.60 -0.32 -6.38
C LEU A 112 -3.85 -1.66 -6.33
N LEU A 113 -4.53 -2.73 -5.93
CA LEU A 113 -3.96 -4.08 -5.92
C LEU A 113 -3.56 -4.54 -7.33
N TYR A 114 -4.41 -4.29 -8.32
CA TYR A 114 -4.10 -4.65 -9.70
C TYR A 114 -2.91 -3.85 -10.23
N LEU A 115 -2.83 -2.55 -9.93
CA LEU A 115 -1.69 -1.73 -10.29
C LEU A 115 -0.40 -2.28 -9.67
N LEU A 116 -0.38 -2.64 -8.38
CA LEU A 116 0.78 -3.32 -7.79
C LEU A 116 1.12 -4.63 -8.50
N LYS A 117 0.11 -5.43 -8.89
CA LYS A 117 0.31 -6.67 -9.65
C LYS A 117 1.00 -6.42 -10.98
N THR A 118 0.60 -5.37 -11.72
CA THR A 118 1.25 -5.00 -12.99
C THR A 118 2.71 -4.54 -12.81
N LEU A 119 3.08 -4.12 -11.59
CA LEU A 119 4.43 -3.71 -11.21
C LEU A 119 5.27 -4.86 -10.62
N GLY A 120 4.78 -6.10 -10.71
CA GLY A 120 5.51 -7.30 -10.30
C GLY A 120 5.29 -7.75 -8.86
N TYR A 121 4.44 -7.06 -8.08
CA TYR A 121 4.05 -7.55 -6.76
C TYR A 121 3.12 -8.75 -6.87
N SER A 122 3.09 -9.59 -5.84
CA SER A 122 2.06 -10.62 -5.66
C SER A 122 1.45 -10.52 -4.27
N PHE A 123 0.28 -11.12 -4.06
CA PHE A 123 -0.40 -11.07 -2.77
C PHE A 123 -1.21 -12.35 -2.54
N ASP A 124 -1.28 -12.78 -1.28
CA ASP A 124 -2.14 -13.89 -0.87
C ASP A 124 -3.56 -13.36 -0.59
N ILE A 125 -4.55 -13.85 -1.33
CA ILE A 125 -5.94 -13.43 -1.18
C ILE A 125 -6.61 -14.19 -0.03
N LYS A 126 -7.11 -13.42 0.95
CA LYS A 126 -7.97 -13.95 2.00
C LYS A 126 -9.32 -14.35 1.40
N GLN A 127 -9.61 -15.64 1.43
CA GLN A 127 -10.91 -16.16 0.99
C GLN A 127 -12.04 -15.56 1.83
N THR A 128 -13.00 -14.93 1.15
CA THR A 128 -14.18 -14.33 1.74
C THR A 128 -15.42 -14.74 0.97
N LYS A 129 -16.57 -14.78 1.66
CA LYS A 129 -17.85 -15.05 1.01
C LYS A 129 -18.19 -13.90 0.06
N LYS A 130 -18.59 -14.23 -1.17
CA LYS A 130 -19.08 -13.26 -2.15
C LYS A 130 -20.27 -12.47 -1.61
N THR A 131 -20.24 -11.15 -1.82
CA THR A 131 -21.37 -10.26 -1.55
C THR A 131 -22.29 -10.20 -2.75
N LYS A 132 -23.62 -10.28 -2.53
CA LYS A 132 -24.60 -10.28 -3.63
C LYS A 132 -24.93 -8.89 -4.18
N CYS A 133 -24.73 -7.83 -3.39
CA CYS A 133 -25.31 -6.51 -3.68
C CYS A 133 -24.28 -5.39 -3.82
N THR A 134 -22.99 -5.72 -3.69
CA THR A 134 -21.89 -4.76 -3.79
C THR A 134 -20.70 -5.46 -4.43
N GLU A 135 -19.87 -4.68 -5.10
CA GLU A 135 -18.57 -5.14 -5.61
C GLU A 135 -17.77 -5.81 -4.50
N ARG A 136 -17.03 -6.87 -4.85
CA ARG A 136 -16.23 -7.60 -3.88
C ARG A 136 -14.98 -6.78 -3.54
N LEU A 137 -14.85 -6.38 -2.27
CA LEU A 137 -13.59 -5.89 -1.75
C LEU A 137 -12.61 -7.05 -1.61
N VAL A 138 -11.56 -7.09 -2.44
CA VAL A 138 -10.49 -8.10 -2.33
C VAL A 138 -9.66 -7.80 -1.09
N LYS A 139 -9.46 -8.83 -0.27
CA LYS A 139 -8.70 -8.75 0.98
C LYS A 139 -7.47 -9.63 0.84
N ILE A 140 -6.33 -9.15 1.34
CA ILE A 140 -5.08 -9.89 1.29
C ILE A 140 -4.60 -10.22 2.71
N ASN A 141 -3.84 -11.31 2.84
CA ASN A 141 -3.12 -11.64 4.08
C ASN A 141 -1.67 -11.14 4.03
N SER A 142 -1.04 -11.13 2.86
CA SER A 142 0.34 -10.68 2.71
C SER A 142 0.55 -10.06 1.33
N LEU A 143 1.61 -9.25 1.23
CA LEU A 143 2.09 -8.66 -0.01
C LEU A 143 3.54 -9.11 -0.22
N THR A 144 3.86 -9.64 -1.39
CA THR A 144 5.22 -10.01 -1.78
C THR A 144 5.75 -8.98 -2.76
N THR A 145 6.94 -8.45 -2.49
CA THR A 145 7.61 -7.49 -3.37
C THR A 145 8.08 -8.18 -4.66
N PRO A 146 8.39 -7.43 -5.73
CA PRO A 146 9.01 -7.98 -6.94
C PRO A 146 10.35 -8.67 -6.69
N PHE A 147 10.94 -8.49 -5.51
CA PHE A 147 12.22 -9.05 -5.08
C PHE A 147 12.08 -10.24 -4.12
N GLY A 148 10.85 -10.67 -3.85
CA GLY A 148 10.57 -11.86 -3.03
C GLY A 148 10.43 -11.59 -1.53
N ASP A 149 10.53 -10.35 -1.07
CA ASP A 149 10.27 -10.04 0.34
C ASP A 149 8.79 -10.18 0.65
N ILE A 150 8.46 -10.85 1.74
CA ILE A 150 7.07 -11.03 2.18
C ILE A 150 6.76 -10.02 3.29
N ILE A 151 5.74 -9.21 3.06
CA ILE A 151 5.18 -8.27 4.01
C ILE A 151 3.91 -8.91 4.59
N GLU A 152 4.06 -9.43 5.80
CA GLU A 152 2.98 -10.12 6.52
C GLU A 152 1.88 -9.16 6.99
N ARG A 153 0.70 -9.73 7.25
CA ARG A 153 -0.50 -8.99 7.64
C ARG A 153 -0.29 -8.02 8.80
N GLU A 154 0.41 -8.48 9.83
CA GLU A 154 0.62 -7.72 11.07
C GLU A 154 1.45 -6.45 10.80
N LEU A 155 2.45 -6.57 9.93
CA LEU A 155 3.26 -5.44 9.49
C LEU A 155 2.45 -4.49 8.59
N LEU A 156 1.66 -5.03 7.65
CA LEU A 156 0.73 -4.21 6.84
C LEU A 156 -0.24 -3.43 7.75
N GLU A 157 -0.83 -4.07 8.75
CA GLU A 157 -1.76 -3.39 9.67
C GLU A 157 -1.06 -2.32 10.51
N SER A 158 0.17 -2.57 10.96
CA SER A 158 0.98 -1.62 11.73
C SER A 158 1.36 -0.39 10.90
N VAL A 159 1.87 -0.61 9.68
CA VAL A 159 2.20 0.44 8.71
C VAL A 159 0.98 1.25 8.34
N GLY A 160 -0.13 0.57 8.02
CA GLY A 160 -1.38 1.23 7.65
C GLY A 160 -1.96 2.09 8.77
N THR A 161 -1.82 1.65 10.01
CA THR A 161 -2.23 2.43 11.19
C THR A 161 -1.37 3.68 11.35
N ALA A 162 -0.05 3.55 11.30
CA ALA A 162 0.88 4.67 11.42
C ALA A 162 0.69 5.69 10.28
N PHE A 163 0.60 5.21 9.03
CA PHE A 163 0.33 6.04 7.86
C PHE A 163 -1.00 6.80 7.99
N SER A 164 -2.08 6.12 8.44
CA SER A 164 -3.39 6.78 8.60
C SER A 164 -3.35 7.94 9.59
N LYS A 165 -2.58 7.80 10.67
CA LYS A 165 -2.40 8.86 11.69
C LYS A 165 -1.62 10.04 11.10
N GLN A 166 -0.55 9.75 10.37
CA GLN A 166 0.27 10.77 9.73
C GLN A 166 -0.54 11.56 8.68
N ILE A 167 -1.33 10.89 7.85
CA ILE A 167 -2.25 11.54 6.91
C ILE A 167 -3.27 12.43 7.63
N GLU A 168 -3.85 11.98 8.76
CA GLU A 168 -4.76 12.80 9.57
C GLU A 168 -4.10 14.11 10.04
N GLU A 169 -2.84 14.03 10.48
CA GLU A 169 -2.06 15.17 10.97
C GLU A 169 -1.69 16.13 9.83
N MET A 170 -1.29 15.60 8.67
CA MET A 170 -0.89 16.38 7.51
C MET A 170 -2.01 17.23 6.92
N PHE A 171 -3.27 16.83 7.07
CA PHE A 171 -4.38 17.65 6.59
C PHE A 171 -4.44 19.02 7.25
N GLY A 172 -4.05 19.17 8.53
CA GLY A 172 -4.15 20.45 9.24
C GLY A 172 -5.48 21.17 8.97
N ARG A 173 -5.40 22.36 8.36
CA ARG A 173 -6.55 23.16 7.90
C ARG A 173 -6.94 22.91 6.42
N GLU A 174 -6.08 22.26 5.66
CA GLU A 174 -6.28 21.97 4.25
C GLU A 174 -7.39 20.94 4.01
N MET A 175 -8.10 21.10 2.90
CA MET A 175 -9.11 20.15 2.43
C MET A 175 -8.53 19.06 1.53
N THR A 176 -7.38 19.32 0.93
CA THR A 176 -6.69 18.40 0.03
C THR A 176 -5.20 18.50 0.31
N ILE A 177 -4.51 17.36 0.34
CA ILE A 177 -3.06 17.28 0.48
C ILE A 177 -2.46 16.39 -0.60
N THR A 178 -1.25 16.70 -1.03
CA THR A 178 -0.44 15.81 -1.85
C THR A 178 0.70 15.29 -1.00
N VAL A 179 0.88 13.97 -1.01
CA VAL A 179 1.81 13.25 -0.15
C VAL A 179 2.86 12.58 -1.02
N THR A 180 4.12 12.81 -0.67
CA THR A 180 5.29 12.20 -1.30
C THR A 180 6.13 11.48 -0.24
N ASN A 181 7.11 10.69 -0.67
CA ASN A 181 7.99 10.00 0.25
C ASN A 181 8.80 10.98 1.12
N GLU A 182 9.29 12.08 0.54
CA GLU A 182 10.04 13.12 1.25
C GLU A 182 9.19 13.74 2.36
N LEU A 183 7.92 14.02 2.07
CA LEU A 183 7.01 14.60 3.05
C LEU A 183 6.66 13.63 4.18
N LEU A 184 6.61 12.32 3.89
CA LEU A 184 6.44 11.28 4.91
C LEU A 184 7.67 11.15 5.80
N GLN A 185 8.88 11.27 5.24
CA GLN A 185 10.12 11.19 6.03
C GLN A 185 10.37 12.44 6.88
N ALA A 186 9.96 13.62 6.40
CA ALA A 186 10.11 14.87 7.15
C ALA A 186 9.20 14.96 8.40
N ASN A 187 8.07 14.27 8.36
CA ASN A 187 7.13 14.20 9.49
C ASN A 187 7.52 13.00 10.37
N GLN A 188 8.11 13.29 11.54
CA GLN A 188 8.79 12.38 12.49
C GLN A 188 7.94 11.22 13.08
N ALA A 189 6.82 10.84 12.47
CA ALA A 189 6.12 9.60 12.80
C ALA A 189 6.90 8.40 12.23
N SER A 190 7.40 7.53 13.12
CA SER A 190 8.03 6.26 12.72
C SER A 190 6.97 5.32 12.11
N ILE A 191 6.64 5.48 10.83
CA ILE A 191 6.01 4.40 10.06
C ILE A 191 7.01 3.24 10.01
N PRO A 192 6.63 2.01 10.41
CA PRO A 192 7.52 0.86 10.31
C PRO A 192 8.06 0.69 8.88
N THR A 193 9.36 0.42 8.77
CA THR A 193 10.00 0.20 7.48
C THR A 193 9.48 -1.09 6.84
N LEU A 194 9.10 -0.99 5.57
CA LEU A 194 8.73 -2.16 4.78
C LEU A 194 9.99 -2.78 4.15
N PRO A 195 10.13 -4.12 4.16
CA PRO A 195 11.26 -4.76 3.50
C PRO A 195 11.21 -4.49 1.99
N PHE A 196 12.38 -4.19 1.43
CA PHE A 196 12.56 -3.96 0.00
C PHE A 196 14.01 -4.28 -0.38
N SER A 197 14.26 -5.56 -0.59
CA SER A 197 15.59 -6.13 -0.85
C SER A 197 16.08 -5.89 -2.28
N PHE A 198 15.71 -4.78 -2.92
CA PHE A 198 16.20 -4.41 -4.25
C PHE A 198 17.73 -4.48 -4.36
N TYR A 199 18.42 -4.03 -3.32
CA TYR A 199 19.88 -4.04 -3.22
C TYR A 199 20.50 -5.46 -3.24
N LYS A 200 19.70 -6.50 -3.01
CA LYS A 200 20.13 -7.91 -3.08
C LYS A 200 19.96 -8.52 -4.48
N THR A 201 19.43 -7.77 -5.44
CA THR A 201 19.19 -8.29 -6.81
C THR A 201 20.44 -8.22 -7.69
N GLU A 202 20.58 -9.16 -8.62
CA GLU A 202 21.63 -9.12 -9.64
C GLU A 202 21.57 -7.83 -10.46
N MET A 203 20.37 -7.30 -10.72
CA MET A 203 20.16 -6.04 -11.44
C MET A 203 20.76 -4.84 -10.70
N TYR A 204 20.61 -4.77 -9.38
CA TYR A 204 21.29 -3.76 -8.56
C TYR A 204 22.80 -3.93 -8.61
N GLN A 205 23.30 -5.16 -8.45
CA GLN A 205 24.74 -5.45 -8.50
C GLN A 205 25.35 -5.07 -9.86
N GLN A 206 24.63 -5.30 -10.96
CA GLN A 206 25.04 -4.90 -12.31
C GLN A 206 24.99 -3.39 -12.50
N SER A 207 23.95 -2.70 -12.02
CA SER A 207 23.86 -1.23 -12.07
C SER A 207 24.99 -0.58 -11.29
N VAL A 208 25.35 -1.12 -10.12
CA VAL A 208 26.51 -0.65 -9.33
C VAL A 208 27.81 -0.93 -10.09
N ALA A 209 27.98 -2.13 -10.65
CA ALA A 209 29.18 -2.49 -11.42
C ALA A 209 29.38 -1.66 -12.71
N GLN A 210 28.29 -1.18 -13.31
CA GLN A 210 28.31 -0.34 -14.51
C GLN A 210 28.35 1.16 -14.22
N SER A 211 28.14 1.56 -12.96
CA SER A 211 28.25 2.97 -12.56
C SER A 211 29.70 3.45 -12.65
N ILE A 212 29.91 4.58 -13.32
CA ILE A 212 31.23 5.20 -13.41
C ILE A 212 31.38 6.11 -12.19
N PRO A 213 32.37 5.90 -11.31
CA PRO A 213 32.62 6.81 -10.20
C PRO A 213 32.93 8.20 -10.73
N ILE A 214 32.21 9.20 -10.24
CA ILE A 214 32.51 10.62 -10.50
C ILE A 214 33.33 11.17 -9.35
N GLU A 215 34.07 12.25 -9.61
CA GLU A 215 35.05 12.80 -8.68
C GLU A 215 34.41 13.00 -7.31
N GLY A 216 34.89 12.16 -6.38
CA GLY A 216 34.47 12.09 -5.01
C GLY A 216 33.70 10.87 -4.50
N SER A 217 33.15 9.99 -5.33
CA SER A 217 32.32 8.86 -4.86
C SER A 217 32.89 8.13 -3.62
N ILE A 218 32.05 7.75 -2.62
CA ILE A 218 32.57 6.97 -1.48
C ILE A 218 33.00 5.61 -2.03
N VAL A 219 34.31 5.36 -2.08
CA VAL A 219 34.82 4.04 -2.44
C VAL A 219 34.74 3.18 -1.19
N GLY A 220 33.90 2.16 -1.21
CA GLY A 220 33.76 1.22 -0.10
C GLY A 220 33.59 -0.20 -0.59
N SER A 221 33.82 -1.15 0.29
CA SER A 221 33.58 -2.57 0.01
C SER A 221 32.29 -2.99 0.71
N TYR A 222 31.45 -3.72 0.00
CA TYR A 222 30.34 -4.42 0.63
C TYR A 222 30.86 -5.68 1.30
N ILE A 223 30.52 -5.85 2.56
CA ILE A 223 30.83 -7.05 3.34
C ILE A 223 29.52 -7.60 3.87
N SER A 224 29.33 -8.92 3.79
CA SER A 224 28.16 -9.59 4.34
C SER A 224 28.59 -10.56 5.44
N ASP A 225 27.82 -10.59 6.52
CA ASP A 225 27.97 -11.55 7.61
C ASP A 225 26.99 -12.73 7.52
N GLY A 226 26.20 -12.80 6.44
CA GLY A 226 25.18 -13.80 6.21
C GLY A 226 23.77 -13.43 6.68
N ASN A 227 23.59 -12.35 7.46
CA ASN A 227 22.28 -11.83 7.87
C ASN A 227 22.05 -10.40 7.35
N GLU A 228 23.09 -9.58 7.30
CA GLU A 228 23.05 -8.20 6.81
C GLU A 228 24.19 -7.92 5.81
N ILE A 229 24.08 -6.79 5.10
CA ILE A 229 25.11 -6.29 4.19
C ILE A 229 25.55 -4.92 4.72
N TYR A 230 26.83 -4.81 5.01
CA TYR A 230 27.47 -3.60 5.52
C TYR A 230 28.27 -2.94 4.41
N PHE A 231 28.06 -1.65 4.20
CA PHE A 231 28.95 -0.84 3.38
C PHE A 231 30.07 -0.30 4.27
N ILE A 232 31.31 -0.76 4.05
CA ILE A 232 32.48 -0.20 4.72
C ILE A 232 33.12 0.82 3.79
N PRO A 233 33.05 2.12 4.11
CA PRO A 233 33.78 3.13 3.36
C PRO A 233 35.28 2.91 3.57
N ASN A 234 36.06 2.85 2.50
CA ASN A 234 37.50 3.10 2.64
C ASN A 234 37.63 4.54 3.15
N GLU A 235 38.45 4.78 4.17
CA GLU A 235 38.54 6.07 4.88
C GLU A 235 39.08 7.26 4.05
N GLN A 236 38.84 7.29 2.73
CA GLN A 236 39.19 8.41 1.87
C GLN A 236 37.97 8.86 1.04
N MET A 237 37.29 9.85 1.64
CA MET A 237 36.28 10.79 1.14
C MET A 237 34.95 10.28 0.53
N PRO A 238 33.83 11.04 0.66
CA PRO A 238 32.48 10.52 0.40
C PRO A 238 31.66 11.25 -0.69
N PHE A 239 31.23 10.61 -1.80
CA PHE A 239 30.21 11.18 -2.70
C PHE A 239 29.15 10.19 -3.22
N SER A 240 28.13 10.79 -3.87
CA SER A 240 26.84 10.28 -4.35
C SER A 240 26.79 9.96 -5.86
N PHE A 241 25.74 9.24 -6.27
CA PHE A 241 25.47 8.80 -7.66
C PHE A 241 24.49 9.74 -8.39
N THR A 242 24.64 9.87 -9.71
CA THR A 242 23.60 10.40 -10.63
C THR A 242 23.38 9.38 -11.74
N MET A 243 22.11 9.14 -12.11
CA MET A 243 21.70 8.21 -13.18
C MET A 243 22.17 8.66 -14.56
#